data_AF-A0A396GU62-F1
#
_entry.id   AF-A0A396GU62-F1
#
_cell.length_a   1.000
_cell.length_b   1.000
_cell.length_c   1.000
_cell.angle_alpha   90.00
_cell.angle_beta   90.00
_cell.angle_gamma   90.00
#
_symmetry.space_group_name_H-M   'P 1'
#
loop_
_entity.id
_entity.type
_entity.pdbx_description
1 polymer ?
#
loop_
_entity_poly.entity_id
_entity_poly.type
_entity_poly.pdbx_seq_one_letter_code
_entity_poly.pdbx_strand_id
1 'polypeptide(L)'
;MRDCLCIFSRESHHSSTDVWLMKEYGNKESWIKLIHLPYFGDFGFAYTRIVYISEDDNRVLLVFREDRKLKWTVYDSKNDTIKNLKIQDLSWVESEVYVESLISP
;
A
#
# COMPACT_ATOMS: atom_id res chain seq x y z
N MET A 1 -1.07 8.92 8.79
CA MET A 1 -2.25 8.48 8.02
C MET A 1 -3.33 9.50 8.25
N ARG A 2 -4.00 9.98 7.20
CA ARG A 2 -5.20 10.83 7.35
C ARG A 2 -6.33 9.95 7.87
N ASP A 3 -7.30 10.51 8.59
CA ASP A 3 -8.52 9.81 9.04
C ASP A 3 -9.48 9.50 7.88
N CYS A 4 -8.95 8.88 6.82
CA CYS A 4 -9.63 8.63 5.55
C CYS A 4 -9.68 7.12 5.28
N LEU A 5 -10.81 6.67 4.72
CA LEU A 5 -10.98 5.28 4.31
C LEU A 5 -10.31 5.04 2.94
N CYS A 6 -9.57 3.93 2.81
CA CYS A 6 -9.01 3.50 1.53
C CYS A 6 -9.52 2.11 1.11
N ILE A 7 -9.69 1.90 -0.20
CA ILE A 7 -10.12 0.62 -0.78
C ILE A 7 -9.18 0.23 -1.91
N PHE A 8 -8.90 -1.08 -1.99
CA PHE A 8 -8.12 -1.70 -3.05
C PHE A 8 -9.06 -2.39 -4.03
N SER A 9 -9.06 -1.95 -5.29
CA SER A 9 -9.81 -2.59 -6.37
C SER A 9 -8.83 -3.31 -7.29
N ARG A 10 -8.99 -4.63 -7.38
CA ARG A 10 -8.14 -5.48 -8.23
C ARG A 10 -8.89 -5.81 -9.51
N GLU A 11 -8.29 -5.51 -10.65
CA GLU A 11 -8.89 -5.86 -11.94
C GLU A 11 -8.54 -7.32 -12.28
N SER A 12 -9.56 -8.11 -12.61
CA SER A 12 -9.45 -9.58 -12.76
C SER A 12 -8.74 -10.03 -14.04
N HIS A 13 -8.71 -9.18 -15.07
CA HIS A 13 -8.22 -9.53 -16.40
C HIS A 13 -6.88 -8.85 -16.74
N HIS A 14 -6.59 -7.73 -16.08
CA HIS A 14 -5.34 -7.00 -16.20
C HIS A 14 -4.89 -6.73 -14.78
N SER A 15 -3.77 -7.32 -14.40
CA SER A 15 -3.39 -7.59 -13.02
C SER A 15 -2.86 -6.35 -12.26
N SER A 16 -3.51 -5.21 -12.47
CA SER A 16 -3.30 -3.95 -11.81
C SER A 16 -4.16 -3.81 -10.54
N THR A 17 -3.80 -2.86 -9.69
CA THR A 17 -4.57 -2.52 -8.49
C THR A 17 -4.77 -1.01 -8.42
N ASP A 18 -6.03 -0.59 -8.42
CA ASP A 18 -6.39 0.79 -8.14
C ASP A 18 -6.59 0.99 -6.64
N VAL A 19 -6.03 2.07 -6.12
CA VAL A 19 -6.23 2.50 -4.73
C VAL A 19 -7.16 3.71 -4.74
N TRP A 20 -8.26 3.60 -4.02
CA TRP A 20 -9.27 4.64 -3.88
C TRP A 20 -9.23 5.23 -2.47
N LEU A 21 -9.37 6.55 -2.36
CA LEU A 21 -9.41 7.28 -1.10
C LEU A 21 -10.73 8.03 -0.98
N MET A 22 -11.42 7.86 0.15
CA MET A 22 -12.58 8.68 0.51
C MET A 22 -12.07 9.94 1.20
N LYS A 23 -12.17 11.08 0.52
CA LYS A 23 -11.74 12.38 1.08
C LYS A 23 -12.59 12.82 2.26
N GLU A 24 -13.89 12.56 2.20
CA GLU A 24 -14.86 12.93 3.24
C GLU A 24 -15.59 11.68 3.69
N TYR A 25 -15.37 11.27 4.93
CA TYR A 25 -15.95 10.03 5.45
C TYR A 25 -17.49 10.06 5.37
N GLY A 26 -18.08 9.02 4.81
CA GLY A 26 -19.53 8.89 4.61
C GLY A 26 -20.07 9.51 3.31
N ASN A 27 -19.29 10.33 2.61
CA ASN A 27 -19.68 10.91 1.33
C ASN A 27 -19.24 10.02 0.15
N LYS A 28 -20.20 9.34 -0.49
CA LYS A 28 -19.96 8.45 -1.64
C LYS A 28 -19.41 9.18 -2.86
N GLU A 29 -19.62 10.49 -2.99
CA GLU A 29 -19.11 11.27 -4.13
C GLU A 29 -17.68 11.73 -3.92
N SER A 30 -17.15 11.60 -2.69
CA SER A 30 -15.80 12.04 -2.34
C SER A 30 -14.70 11.02 -2.66
N TRP A 31 -15.05 9.88 -3.29
CA TRP A 31 -14.07 8.90 -3.72
C TRP A 31 -13.21 9.46 -4.84
N ILE A 32 -11.91 9.48 -4.62
CA ILE A 32 -10.92 9.81 -5.64
C ILE A 32 -9.99 8.62 -5.86
N LYS A 33 -9.58 8.43 -7.12
CA LYS A 33 -8.50 7.49 -7.43
C LYS A 33 -7.20 8.11 -6.94
N LEU A 34 -6.55 7.47 -5.97
CA LEU A 34 -5.32 7.96 -5.37
C LEU A 34 -4.10 7.55 -6.19
N ILE A 35 -4.02 6.26 -6.56
CA ILE A 35 -2.94 5.75 -7.40
C ILE A 35 -3.35 4.49 -8.15
N HIS A 36 -2.78 4.32 -9.33
CA HIS A 36 -2.83 3.10 -10.12
C HIS A 36 -1.52 2.34 -9.96
N LEU A 37 -1.58 1.09 -9.51
CA LEU A 37 -0.42 0.22 -9.38
C LEU A 37 -0.46 -0.80 -10.53
N PRO A 38 0.59 -0.86 -11.38
CA PRO A 38 0.65 -1.82 -12.45
C PRO A 38 0.81 -3.24 -11.91
N TYR A 39 0.59 -4.24 -12.78
CA TYR A 39 0.94 -5.60 -12.41
C TYR A 39 2.44 -5.73 -12.26
N PHE A 40 2.85 -6.23 -11.10
CA PHE A 40 4.24 -6.41 -10.81
C PHE A 40 4.76 -7.83 -11.16
N GLY A 41 3.96 -8.72 -11.76
CA GLY A 41 4.42 -10.05 -12.21
C GLY A 41 4.16 -11.21 -11.24
N ASP A 42 4.82 -12.36 -11.47
CA ASP A 42 4.74 -13.66 -10.74
C ASP A 42 5.13 -13.61 -9.24
N PHE A 43 5.10 -12.44 -8.60
CA PHE A 43 5.33 -12.29 -7.15
C PHE A 43 4.17 -12.84 -6.31
N GLY A 44 3.58 -13.96 -6.71
CA GLY A 44 2.67 -14.80 -5.93
C GLY A 44 1.77 -13.98 -5.01
N PHE A 45 1.05 -13.01 -5.59
CA PHE A 45 0.43 -11.93 -4.81
C PHE A 45 -0.80 -12.41 -4.05
N ALA A 46 -0.54 -13.14 -2.97
CA ALA A 46 -1.50 -13.41 -1.93
C ALA A 46 -1.65 -12.19 -1.00
N TYR A 47 -0.60 -11.35 -0.85
CA TYR A 47 -0.62 -10.21 0.08
C TYR A 47 0.28 -9.07 -0.41
N THR A 48 -0.30 -8.08 -1.09
CA THR A 48 0.32 -6.76 -1.30
C THR A 48 -0.23 -5.79 -0.27
N ARG A 49 0.63 -5.23 0.59
CA ARG A 49 0.27 -4.19 1.54
C ARG A 49 0.91 -2.87 1.12
N ILE A 50 0.09 -1.84 0.96
CA ILE A 50 0.59 -0.47 0.83
C ILE A 50 0.86 0.04 2.24
N VAL A 51 2.12 0.33 2.52
CA VAL A 51 2.55 0.84 3.84
C VAL A 51 2.48 2.35 3.88
N TYR A 52 2.83 3.00 2.77
CA TYR A 52 2.89 4.45 2.69
C TYR A 52 2.72 4.94 1.26
N ILE A 53 2.04 6.08 1.10
CA ILE A 53 1.94 6.83 -0.15
C ILE A 53 2.49 8.22 0.14
N SER A 54 3.52 8.61 -0.59
CA SER A 54 4.10 9.95 -0.53
C SER A 54 3.08 10.99 -0.97
N GLU A 55 2.98 12.08 -0.22
CA GLU A 55 2.10 13.20 -0.59
C GLU A 55 2.67 14.03 -1.76
N ASP A 56 3.99 14.06 -1.92
CA ASP A 56 4.67 15.01 -2.82
C ASP A 56 5.25 14.35 -4.09
N ASP A 57 5.75 13.11 -3.98
CA ASP A 57 6.58 12.49 -5.04
C ASP A 57 5.88 11.34 -5.77
N ASN A 58 4.59 11.09 -5.49
CA ASN A 58 3.83 9.94 -6.02
C ASN A 58 4.57 8.59 -5.88
N ARG A 59 5.36 8.47 -4.81
CA ARG A 59 6.07 7.24 -4.45
C ARG A 59 5.23 6.41 -3.50
N VAL A 60 5.16 5.12 -3.76
CA VAL A 60 4.41 4.18 -2.93
C VAL A 60 5.36 3.16 -2.34
N LEU A 61 5.33 3.02 -1.02
CA LEU A 61 6.00 1.93 -0.33
C LEU A 61 5.07 0.73 -0.27
N LEU A 62 5.50 -0.33 -0.94
CA LEU A 62 4.81 -1.60 -1.06
C LEU A 62 5.57 -2.66 -0.29
N VAL A 63 4.82 -3.57 0.33
CA VAL A 63 5.33 -4.81 0.90
C VAL A 63 4.56 -5.96 0.29
N PHE A 64 5.28 -6.95 -0.23
CA PHE A 64 4.68 -8.19 -0.70
C PHE A 64 5.48 -9.39 -0.22
N ARG A 65 4.81 -10.54 -0.17
CA ARG A 65 5.44 -11.80 0.23
C ARG A 65 5.93 -12.55 -1.02
N GLU A 66 7.23 -12.78 -1.10
CA GLU A 66 7.90 -13.57 -2.14
C GLU A 66 8.68 -14.70 -1.46
N ASP A 67 8.41 -15.96 -1.81
CA ASP A 67 9.09 -17.14 -1.25
C ASP A 67 9.20 -17.15 0.29
N ARG A 68 8.10 -16.79 0.97
CA ARG A 68 7.96 -16.63 2.44
C ARG A 68 8.67 -15.43 3.06
N LYS A 69 9.41 -14.64 2.29
CA LYS A 69 10.07 -13.42 2.75
C LYS A 69 9.23 -12.19 2.45
N LEU A 70 9.32 -11.18 3.32
CA LEU A 70 8.74 -9.87 3.01
C LEU A 70 9.73 -9.06 2.17
N LYS A 71 9.26 -8.62 1.01
CA LYS A 71 10.01 -7.76 0.11
C LYS A 71 9.42 -6.36 0.16
N TRP A 72 10.29 -5.41 0.48
CA TRP A 72 9.96 -3.99 0.55
C TRP A 72 10.38 -3.33 -0.74
N THR A 73 9.47 -2.57 -1.32
CA THR A 73 9.66 -2.00 -2.66
C THR A 73 9.07 -0.61 -2.72
N VAL A 74 9.80 0.32 -3.33
CA VAL A 74 9.28 1.64 -3.66
C VAL A 74 8.88 1.63 -5.12
N TYR A 75 7.61 1.92 -5.38
CA TYR A 75 7.11 2.21 -6.72
C TYR A 75 7.10 3.72 -6.93
N ASP A 76 7.72 4.18 -8.01
CA ASP A 76 7.69 5.57 -8.45
C ASP A 76 6.73 5.66 -9.63
N SER A 77 5.52 6.15 -9.38
CA SER A 77 4.46 6.16 -10.41
C SER A 77 4.68 7.23 -11.47
N LYS A 78 5.58 8.20 -11.22
CA LYS A 78 5.92 9.24 -12.20
C LYS A 78 6.81 8.68 -13.30
N ASN A 79 7.76 7.83 -12.92
CA ASN A 79 8.71 7.22 -13.84
C ASN A 79 8.34 5.78 -14.23
N ASP A 80 7.27 5.23 -13.64
CA ASP A 80 6.86 3.83 -13.74
C ASP A 80 8.01 2.86 -13.42
N THR A 81 8.70 3.11 -12.31
CA THR A 81 9.86 2.30 -11.90
C THR A 81 9.67 1.68 -10.53
N ILE A 82 10.33 0.53 -10.36
CA ILE A 82 10.25 -0.27 -9.15
C ILE A 82 11.66 -0.38 -8.58
N LYS A 83 11.83 0.05 -7.33
CA LYS A 83 13.09 -0.07 -6.60
C LYS A 83 12.91 -0.99 -5.39
N ASN A 84 13.55 -2.15 -5.45
CA ASN A 84 13.59 -3.07 -4.31
C ASN A 84 14.54 -2.53 -3.23
N LEU A 85 14.06 -2.49 -2.00
CA LEU A 85 14.85 -2.10 -0.83
C LEU A 85 15.51 -3.35 -0.25
N LYS A 86 16.82 -3.28 -0.01
CA LYS A 86 17.56 -4.32 0.71
C LYS A 86 17.38 -4.07 2.21
N ILE A 87 16.28 -4.59 2.76
CA ILE A 87 16.01 -4.60 4.20
C ILE A 87 16.25 -6.02 4.71
N GLN A 88 16.66 -6.17 5.97
CA GLN A 88 16.72 -7.49 6.60
C GLN A 88 15.33 -8.16 6.54
N ASP A 89 15.33 -9.49 6.48
CA ASP A 89 14.10 -10.27 6.42
C ASP A 89 13.30 -10.08 7.71
N LEU A 90 12.18 -9.34 7.59
CA LEU A 90 11.25 -9.05 8.68
C LEU A 90 10.00 -9.94 8.60
N SER A 91 10.05 -11.08 7.91
CA SER A 91 8.90 -11.98 7.72
C SER A 91 8.26 -12.50 9.00
N TRP A 92 8.96 -12.41 10.13
CA TRP A 92 8.49 -12.81 11.47
C TRP A 92 8.05 -11.64 12.35
N VAL A 93 8.06 -10.41 11.84
CA VAL A 93 7.68 -9.21 12.60
C VAL A 93 6.26 -8.81 12.22
N GLU A 94 5.35 -8.84 13.19
CA GLU A 94 4.01 -8.29 13.06
C GLU A 94 4.03 -6.79 13.36
N SER A 95 3.29 -6.01 12.57
CA SER A 95 3.12 -4.57 12.77
C SER A 95 1.70 -4.32 13.22
N GLU A 96 1.55 -3.89 14.47
CA GLU A 96 0.31 -3.41 15.05
C GLU A 96 0.27 -1.88 15.04
N VAL A 97 -0.91 -1.32 14.79
CA VAL A 97 -1.13 0.12 14.95
C VAL A 97 -1.35 0.37 16.43
N TYR A 98 -0.35 0.94 17.10
CA TYR A 98 -0.49 1.40 18.48
C TYR A 98 -1.31 2.68 18.53
N VAL A 99 -2.46 2.64 19.20
CA VAL A 99 -3.26 3.82 19.53
C VAL A 99 -3.15 4.03 21.03
N GLU A 100 -2.41 5.06 21.41
CA GLU A 100 -2.21 5.44 22.80
C GLU A 100 -3.54 5.97 23.36
N SER A 101 -4.00 5.40 24.48
CA SER A 101 -5.18 5.90 25.21
C SER A 101 -4.74 7.02 26.16
N LEU A 102 -5.45 8.15 26.17
CA LEU A 102 -5.19 9.25 27.12
C LEU A 102 -5.60 8.94 28.57
N ILE A 103 -6.05 7.71 28.84
CA ILE A 103 -6.37 7.28 30.20
C ILE A 103 -5.09 6.72 30.83
N SER A 104 -4.49 7.50 31.73
CA SER A 104 -3.41 7.00 32.60
C SER A 104 -3.93 5.94 33.59
N PRO A 105 -3.09 4.98 34.04
CA PRO A 105 -3.41 4.07 35.14
C PRO A 105 -3.77 4.79 36.44
#